data_AF-A0A5B8VIB5-F1
#
_entry.id   AF-A0A5B8VIB5-F1
#
_cell.length_a   1.000
_cell.length_b   1.000
_cell.length_c   1.000
_cell.angle_alpha   90.00
_cell.angle_beta   90.00
_cell.angle_gamma   90.00
#
_symmetry.space_group_name_H-M   'P 1'
#
loop_
_entity.id
_entity.type
_entity.pdbx_description
1 polymer ?
#
loop_
_entity_poly.entity_id
_entity_poly.type
_entity_poly.pdbx_seq_one_letter_code
_entity_poly.pdbx_strand_id
1 'polypeptide(L)'
;MLASTDAGSDGLHASPSLARVTADSFIHNSALKTEVFGPFSLLVVARDQQELIEALRSLDGQLTASLFGTDRDLTDQQGLNPLLDILTGIAGRVIFNEVPTGVEVCHAMVHGGPFPATSSSSYSSVGTSAILRWVRPVCYQNLPDNLLPDALKNSNPLGIFRQINGNWTKNQL
;
A
#
# COMPACT_ATOMS: atom_id res chain seq x y z
N MET A 1 -1.96 25.76 14.89
CA MET A 1 -3.21 24.97 14.96
C MET A 1 -4.27 25.71 14.14
N LEU A 2 -4.98 25.03 13.24
CA LEU A 2 -6.00 25.62 12.36
C LEU A 2 -7.42 25.49 12.91
N ALA A 3 -7.75 24.34 13.51
CA ALA A 3 -9.04 24.09 14.14
C ALA A 3 -8.90 23.02 15.23
N SER A 4 -9.68 23.15 16.30
CA SER A 4 -9.84 22.15 17.36
C SER A 4 -11.24 22.27 17.95
N THR A 5 -11.84 21.17 18.38
CA THR A 5 -13.08 21.17 19.15
C THR A 5 -12.80 20.91 20.62
N ASP A 6 -13.59 21.47 21.53
CA ASP A 6 -13.47 21.12 22.95
C ASP A 6 -14.07 19.73 23.19
N ALA A 7 -13.34 18.88 23.91
CA ALA A 7 -13.88 17.61 24.40
C ALA A 7 -14.72 17.88 25.66
N GLY A 8 -15.83 17.17 25.83
CA GLY A 8 -16.61 17.22 27.07
C GLY A 8 -15.76 16.82 28.29
N SER A 9 -16.07 17.40 29.45
CA SER A 9 -15.24 17.31 30.66
C SER A 9 -15.27 15.96 31.39
N ASP A 10 -16.10 15.00 30.96
CA ASP A 10 -16.22 13.68 31.59
C ASP A 10 -15.85 12.54 30.63
N GLY A 11 -14.65 11.96 30.75
CA GLY A 11 -14.32 10.63 30.16
C GLY A 11 -13.13 10.53 29.19
N LEU A 12 -13.04 9.38 28.51
CA LEU A 12 -12.05 9.02 27.46
C LEU A 12 -12.44 9.62 26.09
N HIS A 13 -12.50 10.95 26.00
CA HIS A 13 -12.86 11.66 24.76
C HIS A 13 -11.63 12.20 24.02
N ALA A 14 -11.69 12.20 22.68
CA ALA A 14 -10.70 12.82 21.81
C ALA A 14 -11.40 13.77 20.84
N SER A 15 -10.82 14.96 20.65
CA SER A 15 -11.37 16.00 19.79
C SER A 15 -10.64 16.10 18.46
N PRO A 16 -11.36 16.18 17.33
CA PRO A 16 -10.81 16.54 16.04
C PRO A 16 -9.89 17.77 16.11
N SER A 17 -8.69 17.64 15.56
CA SER A 17 -7.70 18.72 15.49
C SER A 17 -7.03 18.76 14.13
N LEU A 18 -6.90 19.97 13.57
CA LEU A 18 -6.21 20.22 12.31
C LEU A 18 -5.04 21.18 12.56
N ALA A 19 -3.84 20.80 12.13
CA ALA A 19 -2.67 21.66 12.12
C ALA A 19 -2.24 21.99 10.68
N ARG A 20 -1.43 23.03 10.53
CA ARG A 20 -0.83 23.42 9.25
C ARG A 20 0.62 23.80 9.43
N VAL A 21 1.45 23.37 8.48
CA VAL A 21 2.87 23.70 8.36
C VAL A 21 3.23 23.99 6.91
N THR A 22 4.39 24.59 6.68
CA THR A 22 5.00 24.66 5.34
C THR A 22 5.65 23.33 4.99
N ALA A 23 5.80 23.04 3.71
CA ALA A 23 6.55 21.87 3.24
C ALA A 23 8.02 21.92 3.69
N ASP A 24 8.69 23.08 3.63
CA ASP A 24 10.02 23.29 4.23
C ASP A 24 10.11 22.81 5.71
N SER A 25 9.16 23.20 6.56
CA SER A 25 9.14 22.74 7.97
C SER A 25 8.93 21.23 8.08
N PHE A 26 8.07 20.65 7.22
CA PHE A 26 7.79 19.23 7.19
C PHE A 26 9.00 18.39 6.75
N ILE A 27 9.72 18.86 5.73
CA ILE A 27 10.91 18.20 5.18
C ILE A 27 12.00 18.09 6.24
N HIS A 28 12.25 19.19 6.98
CA HIS A 28 13.35 19.31 7.93
C HIS A 28 13.03 18.85 9.36
N ASN A 29 11.78 18.47 9.66
CA ASN A 29 11.38 18.02 10.99
C ASN A 29 10.73 16.63 10.94
N SER A 30 11.49 15.60 11.28
CA SER A 30 11.03 14.20 11.29
C SER A 30 9.87 13.95 12.26
N ALA A 31 9.73 14.73 13.33
CA ALA A 31 8.61 14.57 14.26
C ALA A 31 7.25 14.86 13.60
N LEU A 32 7.22 15.72 12.56
CA LEU A 32 5.99 16.04 11.81
C LEU A 32 5.51 14.89 10.91
N LYS A 33 6.34 13.86 10.72
CA LYS A 33 6.04 12.67 9.90
C LYS A 33 5.54 11.49 10.73
N THR A 34 5.62 11.60 12.05
CA THR A 34 5.18 10.54 12.96
C THR A 34 3.67 10.50 13.04
N GLU A 35 3.11 9.29 12.98
CA GLU A 35 1.67 9.08 13.13
C GLU A 35 1.20 9.55 14.52
N VAL A 36 0.07 10.28 14.54
CA VAL A 36 -0.70 10.55 15.75
C VAL A 36 -1.96 9.71 15.68
N PHE A 37 -2.02 8.63 16.46
CA PHE A 37 -3.18 7.75 16.50
C PHE A 37 -4.36 8.42 17.22
N GLY A 38 -5.22 9.08 16.44
CA GLY A 38 -6.38 9.82 16.94
C GLY A 38 -6.98 10.72 15.88
N PRO A 39 -8.00 11.52 16.23
CA PRO A 39 -8.66 12.43 15.29
C PRO A 39 -7.81 13.69 15.04
N PHE A 40 -6.62 13.51 14.45
CA PHE A 40 -5.69 14.58 14.11
C PHE A 40 -5.29 14.51 12.63
N SER A 41 -5.13 15.66 11.99
CA SER A 41 -4.54 15.73 10.65
C SER A 41 -3.62 16.94 10.50
N LEU A 42 -2.63 16.81 9.62
CA LEU A 42 -1.64 17.83 9.33
C LEU A 42 -1.74 18.26 7.85
N LEU A 43 -2.06 19.53 7.62
CA LEU A 43 -1.99 20.15 6.30
C LEU A 43 -0.58 20.66 6.04
N VAL A 44 0.11 20.05 5.09
CA VAL A 44 1.44 20.50 4.62
C VAL A 44 1.24 21.32 3.35
N VAL A 45 1.64 22.61 3.39
CA VAL A 45 1.49 23.51 2.23
C VAL A 45 2.83 23.70 1.54
N ALA A 46 2.95 23.15 0.34
CA ALA A 46 4.05 23.42 -0.59
C ALA A 46 3.77 24.70 -1.39
N ARG A 47 4.81 25.46 -1.66
CA ARG A 47 4.76 26.72 -2.43
C ARG A 47 4.65 26.48 -3.94
N ASP A 48 5.15 25.34 -4.40
CA ASP A 48 5.17 24.92 -5.80
C ASP A 48 5.24 23.38 -5.89
N GLN A 49 5.15 22.85 -7.11
CA GLN A 49 5.18 21.40 -7.37
C GLN A 49 6.54 20.77 -7.01
N GLN A 50 7.64 21.52 -7.13
CA GLN A 50 8.95 21.00 -6.79
C GLN A 50 9.06 20.75 -5.28
N GLU A 51 8.62 21.70 -4.45
CA GLU A 51 8.62 21.54 -3.00
C GLU A 51 7.64 20.43 -2.56
N LEU A 52 6.52 20.23 -3.28
CA LEU A 52 5.63 19.08 -3.07
C LEU A 52 6.36 17.75 -3.31
N ILE A 53 7.10 17.65 -4.42
CA ILE A 53 7.90 16.45 -4.75
C ILE A 53 8.95 16.18 -3.67
N GLU A 54 9.62 17.23 -3.19
CA GLU A 54 10.61 17.13 -2.10
C GLU A 54 9.96 16.65 -0.79
N ALA A 55 8.79 17.18 -0.45
CA ALA A 55 8.02 16.74 0.72
C ALA A 55 7.62 15.26 0.62
N LEU A 56 7.09 14.83 -0.53
CA LEU A 56 6.69 13.44 -0.77
C LEU A 56 7.89 12.47 -0.71
N ARG A 57 9.04 12.85 -1.29
CA ARG A 57 10.27 12.05 -1.23
C ARG A 57 10.85 11.93 0.17
N SER A 58 10.46 12.82 1.08
CA SER A 58 10.91 12.81 2.48
C SER A 58 10.09 11.88 3.37
N LEU A 59 9.02 11.26 2.85
CA LEU A 59 8.18 10.29 3.55
C LEU A 59 8.82 8.90 3.57
N ASP A 60 8.66 8.21 4.69
CA ASP A 60 8.90 6.77 4.77
C ASP A 60 7.70 5.98 4.19
N GLY A 61 7.81 4.65 4.18
CA GLY A 61 6.78 3.76 3.66
C GLY A 61 5.41 3.91 4.32
N GLN A 62 4.36 3.94 3.50
CA GLN A 62 2.96 4.14 3.86
C GLN A 62 2.10 2.93 3.49
N LEU A 63 1.00 2.71 4.22
CA LEU A 63 -0.01 1.73 3.80
C LEU A 63 -0.72 2.20 2.52
N THR A 64 -1.00 3.50 2.44
CA THR A 64 -1.76 4.10 1.35
C THR A 64 -1.22 5.47 0.97
N ALA A 65 -1.41 5.84 -0.28
CA ALA A 65 -1.31 7.22 -0.73
C ALA A 65 -2.52 7.57 -1.60
N SER A 66 -3.21 8.67 -1.28
CA SER A 66 -4.30 9.19 -2.10
C SER A 66 -3.84 10.39 -2.91
N LEU A 67 -4.12 10.38 -4.20
CA LEU A 67 -3.90 11.47 -5.13
C LEU A 67 -5.26 12.03 -5.56
N PHE A 68 -5.46 13.34 -5.39
CA PHE A 68 -6.67 14.03 -5.83
C PHE A 68 -6.33 14.94 -7.01
N GLY A 69 -7.13 14.88 -8.05
CA GLY A 69 -6.93 15.65 -9.28
C GLY A 69 -8.18 15.69 -10.16
N THR A 70 -8.20 16.63 -11.08
CA THR A 70 -9.27 16.84 -12.06
C THR A 70 -8.90 16.26 -13.43
N ASP A 71 -9.86 16.22 -14.35
CA ASP A 71 -9.59 15.81 -15.75
C ASP A 71 -8.52 16.67 -16.41
N ARG A 72 -8.41 17.95 -16.03
CA ARG A 72 -7.34 18.84 -16.52
C ARG A 72 -5.97 18.35 -16.07
N ASP A 73 -5.85 17.93 -14.82
CA ASP A 73 -4.59 17.43 -14.27
C ASP A 73 -4.19 16.10 -14.94
N LEU A 74 -5.17 15.26 -15.30
CA LEU A 74 -4.93 14.03 -16.06
C LEU A 74 -4.36 14.28 -17.47
N THR A 75 -4.69 15.43 -18.08
CA THR A 75 -4.11 15.82 -19.37
C THR A 75 -2.69 16.39 -19.25
N ASP A 76 -2.30 16.83 -18.06
CA ASP A 76 -0.93 17.26 -17.75
C ASP A 76 -0.09 16.09 -17.22
N GLN A 77 0.33 15.23 -18.14
CA GLN A 77 1.17 14.06 -17.83
C GLN A 77 2.51 14.44 -17.19
N GLN A 78 3.01 15.66 -17.43
CA GLN A 78 4.24 16.15 -16.79
C GLN A 78 4.01 16.51 -15.32
N GLY A 79 2.77 16.84 -14.96
CA GLY A 79 2.31 17.08 -13.59
C GLY A 79 2.17 15.81 -12.77
N LEU A 80 1.31 14.88 -13.22
CA LEU A 80 0.86 13.75 -12.38
C LEU A 80 1.76 12.52 -12.40
N ASN A 81 2.40 12.17 -13.52
CA ASN A 81 3.21 10.95 -13.59
C ASN A 81 4.37 10.93 -12.57
N PRO A 82 5.13 12.04 -12.38
CA PRO A 82 6.17 12.07 -11.36
C PRO A 82 5.64 11.84 -9.93
N LEU A 83 4.43 12.34 -9.64
CA LEU A 83 3.79 12.13 -8.34
C LEU A 83 3.40 10.65 -8.19
N LEU A 84 2.74 10.06 -9.18
CA LEU A 84 2.33 8.67 -9.16
C LEU A 84 3.52 7.70 -9.00
N ASP A 85 4.64 7.99 -9.67
CA ASP A 85 5.87 7.20 -9.54
C ASP A 85 6.41 7.24 -8.11
N ILE A 86 6.44 8.43 -7.48
CA ILE A 86 6.87 8.58 -6.07
C ILE A 86 5.91 7.83 -5.14
N LEU A 87 4.59 8.02 -5.31
CA LEU A 87 3.59 7.38 -4.46
C LEU A 87 3.65 5.85 -4.55
N THR A 88 3.87 5.31 -5.75
CA THR A 88 4.05 3.86 -5.96
C THR A 88 5.33 3.34 -5.29
N GLY A 89 6.37 4.18 -5.20
CA GLY A 89 7.61 3.84 -4.50
C GLY A 89 7.48 3.80 -2.97
N ILE A 90 6.51 4.54 -2.39
CA ILE A 90 6.36 4.67 -0.94
C ILE A 90 5.11 4.00 -0.37
N ALA A 91 4.09 3.65 -1.17
CA ALA A 91 2.83 3.11 -0.68
C ALA A 91 2.50 1.73 -1.25
N GLY A 92 1.89 0.85 -0.45
CA GLY A 92 1.38 -0.43 -0.95
C GLY A 92 0.09 -0.30 -1.77
N ARG A 93 -0.72 0.73 -1.50
CA ARG A 93 -1.97 1.02 -2.24
C ARG A 93 -2.09 2.49 -2.59
N VAL A 94 -2.09 2.79 -3.89
CA VAL A 94 -2.33 4.13 -4.42
C VAL A 94 -3.79 4.28 -4.82
N ILE A 95 -4.40 5.40 -4.45
CA ILE A 95 -5.83 5.66 -4.59
C ILE A 95 -5.99 6.98 -5.33
N PHE A 96 -6.91 7.06 -6.28
CA PHE A 96 -7.19 8.29 -7.03
C PHE A 96 -8.60 8.81 -6.70
N ASN A 97 -8.71 10.09 -6.36
CA ASN A 97 -9.96 10.78 -6.05
C ASN A 97 -10.82 10.16 -4.94
N GLU A 98 -10.20 9.44 -4.00
CA GLU A 98 -10.87 8.78 -2.88
C GLU A 98 -10.01 8.80 -1.61
N VAL A 99 -10.68 8.73 -0.45
CA VAL A 99 -10.02 8.68 0.86
C VAL A 99 -9.57 7.24 1.21
N PRO A 100 -8.50 7.05 2.01
CA PRO A 100 -7.86 5.74 2.15
C PRO A 100 -8.51 4.78 3.15
N THR A 101 -9.55 5.22 3.87
CA THR A 101 -10.11 4.51 5.03
C THR A 101 -10.74 3.17 4.67
N GLY A 102 -11.39 3.07 3.50
CA GLY A 102 -11.96 1.82 3.02
C GLY A 102 -10.88 0.82 2.61
N VAL A 103 -11.00 -0.43 3.07
CA VAL A 103 -10.14 -1.56 2.69
C VAL A 103 -11.02 -2.71 2.19
N GLU A 104 -11.10 -2.86 0.88
CA GLU A 104 -11.84 -3.96 0.26
C GLU A 104 -11.14 -5.32 0.44
N VAL A 105 -11.92 -6.36 0.71
CA VAL A 105 -11.41 -7.75 0.81
C VAL A 105 -11.55 -8.44 -0.55
N CYS A 106 -10.59 -8.19 -1.45
CA CYS A 106 -10.61 -8.73 -2.81
C CYS A 106 -9.26 -9.37 -3.23
N HIS A 107 -9.19 -9.92 -4.45
CA HIS A 107 -7.97 -10.56 -4.96
C HIS A 107 -6.83 -9.58 -5.25
N ALA A 108 -7.15 -8.34 -5.62
CA ALA A 108 -6.17 -7.33 -5.98
C ALA A 108 -5.64 -6.51 -4.79
N MET A 109 -6.17 -6.73 -3.58
CA MET A 109 -5.85 -5.91 -2.42
C MET A 109 -4.38 -6.05 -1.99
N VAL A 110 -3.77 -4.90 -1.72
CA VAL A 110 -2.46 -4.76 -1.07
C VAL A 110 -2.64 -3.91 0.19
N HIS A 111 -2.69 -4.58 1.35
CA HIS A 111 -2.68 -3.94 2.66
C HIS A 111 -1.32 -4.20 3.32
N GLY A 112 -0.42 -3.26 3.07
CA GLY A 112 1.02 -3.31 3.37
C GLY A 112 1.72 -2.16 2.65
N GLY A 113 3.02 -2.27 2.42
CA GLY A 113 3.84 -1.24 1.78
C GLY A 113 5.31 -1.35 2.18
N PRO A 114 6.17 -0.40 1.77
CA PRO A 114 7.51 -0.28 2.33
C PRO A 114 7.50 -0.03 3.84
N PHE A 115 8.59 -0.34 4.54
CA PHE A 115 8.73 0.00 5.97
C PHE A 115 8.62 1.52 6.18
N PRO A 116 7.95 2.02 7.24
CA PRO A 116 7.40 1.30 8.40
C PRO A 116 5.98 0.72 8.24
N ALA A 117 5.31 0.90 7.10
CA ALA A 117 3.93 0.41 6.91
C ALA A 117 3.78 -1.10 7.15
N THR A 118 4.81 -1.88 6.82
CA THR A 118 4.93 -3.29 7.22
C THR A 118 6.40 -3.68 7.33
N SER A 119 6.68 -4.74 8.09
CA SER A 119 8.00 -5.37 8.19
C SER A 119 8.33 -6.27 6.99
N SER A 120 7.36 -6.57 6.13
CA SER A 120 7.56 -7.41 4.94
C SER A 120 6.73 -6.92 3.76
N SER A 121 7.32 -6.02 2.96
CA SER A 121 6.66 -5.33 1.83
C SER A 121 6.25 -6.25 0.67
N SER A 122 6.85 -7.44 0.55
CA SER A 122 6.52 -8.41 -0.50
C SER A 122 5.15 -9.07 -0.36
N TYR A 123 4.44 -8.86 0.75
CA TYR A 123 3.15 -9.49 1.02
C TYR A 123 2.06 -8.49 1.37
N SER A 124 0.81 -8.89 1.12
CA SER A 124 -0.37 -8.25 1.67
C SER A 124 -0.84 -8.96 2.93
N SER A 125 -1.41 -8.21 3.88
CA SER A 125 -2.07 -8.77 5.07
C SER A 125 -3.58 -8.98 4.90
N VAL A 126 -4.19 -8.35 3.89
CA VAL A 126 -5.62 -8.45 3.53
C VAL A 126 -5.76 -8.86 2.06
N GLY A 127 -6.82 -9.59 1.73
CA GLY A 127 -7.04 -10.12 0.39
C GLY A 127 -6.47 -11.54 0.23
N THR A 128 -6.75 -12.17 -0.91
CA THR A 128 -6.48 -13.60 -1.09
C THR A 128 -4.98 -13.94 -1.16
N SER A 129 -4.14 -12.99 -1.61
CA SER A 129 -2.67 -13.14 -1.62
C SER A 129 -2.08 -13.24 -0.20
N ALA A 130 -2.82 -12.87 0.84
CA ALA A 130 -2.36 -12.90 2.22
C ALA A 130 -2.05 -14.31 2.74
N ILE A 131 -2.56 -15.36 2.09
CA ILE A 131 -2.18 -16.76 2.36
C ILE A 131 -0.70 -17.02 2.12
N LEU A 132 -0.06 -16.27 1.20
CA LEU A 132 1.34 -16.46 0.82
C LEU A 132 2.33 -16.15 1.95
N ARG A 133 1.89 -15.48 3.02
CA ARG A 133 2.69 -15.23 4.23
C ARG A 133 3.00 -16.48 5.04
N TRP A 134 2.22 -17.55 4.85
CA TRP A 134 2.25 -18.75 5.69
C TRP A 134 2.76 -19.98 4.95
N VAL A 135 3.26 -19.81 3.74
CA VAL A 135 3.74 -20.90 2.87
C VAL A 135 5.11 -20.56 2.29
N ARG A 136 5.83 -21.58 1.84
CA ARG A 136 7.11 -21.42 1.13
C ARG A 136 7.19 -22.38 -0.08
N PRO A 137 7.88 -22.01 -1.17
CA PRO A 137 8.10 -22.92 -2.28
C PRO A 137 9.08 -24.05 -1.90
N VAL A 138 8.88 -25.22 -2.52
CA VAL A 138 9.78 -26.38 -2.49
C VAL A 138 9.91 -26.93 -3.91
N CYS A 139 11.14 -27.19 -4.36
CA CYS A 139 11.41 -27.81 -5.66
C CYS A 139 11.70 -29.31 -5.47
N TYR A 140 11.08 -30.13 -6.31
CA TYR A 140 11.36 -31.56 -6.40
C TYR A 140 12.04 -31.85 -7.74
N GLN A 141 13.22 -32.46 -7.70
CA GLN A 141 13.99 -32.78 -8.90
C GLN A 141 14.18 -34.29 -9.01
N ASN A 142 13.80 -34.86 -10.17
CA ASN A 142 13.93 -36.28 -10.49
C ASN A 142 13.28 -37.22 -9.45
N LEU A 143 12.20 -36.77 -8.80
CA LEU A 143 11.44 -37.59 -7.85
C LEU A 143 10.45 -38.48 -8.64
N PRO A 144 10.37 -39.79 -8.36
CA PRO A 144 9.35 -40.66 -8.95
C PRO A 144 7.93 -40.12 -8.73
N ASP A 145 7.05 -40.26 -9.73
CA ASP A 145 5.69 -39.68 -9.71
C ASP A 145 4.86 -40.16 -8.51
N ASN A 146 5.03 -41.42 -8.09
CA ASN A 146 4.34 -41.99 -6.93
C ASN A 146 4.78 -41.39 -5.59
N LEU A 147 5.94 -40.71 -5.53
CA LEU A 147 6.45 -40.03 -4.35
C LEU A 147 6.18 -38.51 -4.38
N LEU A 148 5.71 -37.96 -5.51
CA LEU A 148 5.31 -36.55 -5.58
C LEU A 148 4.03 -36.30 -4.78
N PRO A 149 3.85 -35.08 -4.22
CA PRO A 149 2.54 -34.67 -3.70
C PRO A 149 1.51 -34.61 -4.84
N ASP A 150 0.24 -34.85 -4.54
CA ASP A 150 -0.83 -34.93 -5.55
C ASP A 150 -0.94 -33.70 -6.46
N ALA A 151 -0.62 -32.51 -5.93
CA ALA A 151 -0.59 -31.27 -6.69
C ALA A 151 0.45 -31.24 -7.82
N LEU A 152 1.49 -32.08 -7.75
CA LEU A 152 2.60 -32.12 -8.71
C LEU A 152 2.63 -33.38 -9.58
N LYS A 153 1.79 -34.39 -9.32
CA LYS A 153 1.73 -35.62 -10.12
C LYS A 153 1.34 -35.36 -11.57
N ASN A 154 1.88 -36.13 -12.50
CA ASN A 154 1.66 -35.95 -13.93
C ASN A 154 0.17 -35.98 -14.31
N SER A 155 -0.59 -36.89 -13.70
CA SER A 155 -2.03 -37.07 -13.95
C SER A 155 -2.94 -35.95 -13.46
N ASN A 156 -2.42 -34.95 -12.73
CA ASN A 156 -3.17 -33.86 -12.09
C ASN A 156 -4.45 -34.33 -11.38
N PRO A 157 -4.34 -35.23 -10.38
CA PRO A 157 -5.51 -35.81 -9.72
C PRO A 157 -6.40 -34.77 -9.02
N LEU A 158 -5.86 -33.59 -8.71
CA LEU A 158 -6.60 -32.49 -8.07
C LEU A 158 -7.31 -31.56 -9.07
N GLY A 159 -7.05 -31.68 -10.38
CA GLY A 159 -7.65 -30.80 -11.39
C GLY A 159 -7.31 -29.31 -11.23
N ILE A 160 -6.17 -28.99 -10.60
CA ILE A 160 -5.73 -27.62 -10.32
C ILE A 160 -5.00 -27.01 -11.51
N PHE A 161 -4.94 -25.68 -11.56
CA PHE A 161 -4.08 -24.96 -12.51
C PHE A 161 -2.61 -25.11 -12.14
N ARG A 162 -1.78 -25.41 -13.13
CA ARG A 162 -0.32 -25.51 -13.02
C ARG A 162 0.30 -24.75 -14.19
N GLN A 163 1.52 -24.24 -13.99
CA GLN A 163 2.29 -23.62 -15.06
C GLN A 163 3.29 -24.63 -15.63
N ILE A 164 3.14 -24.99 -16.91
CA ILE A 164 4.01 -25.95 -17.61
C ILE A 164 4.66 -25.22 -18.78
N ASN A 165 6.00 -25.12 -18.79
CA ASN A 165 6.77 -24.40 -19.81
C ASN A 165 6.21 -22.99 -20.10
N GLY A 166 5.86 -22.26 -19.04
CA GLY A 166 5.30 -20.91 -19.13
C GLY A 166 3.77 -20.82 -19.31
N ASN A 167 3.08 -21.91 -19.63
CA ASN A 167 1.64 -21.91 -19.93
C ASN A 167 0.79 -22.44 -18.78
N TRP A 168 -0.30 -21.74 -18.44
CA TRP A 168 -1.27 -22.20 -17.45
C TRP A 168 -2.20 -23.27 -18.04
N THR A 169 -2.30 -24.42 -17.37
CA THR A 169 -3.18 -25.51 -17.80
C THR A 169 -3.62 -26.39 -16.64
N LYS A 170 -4.71 -27.13 -16.83
CA LYS A 170 -5.16 -28.23 -15.94
C LYS A 170 -4.85 -29.60 -16.53
N ASN A 171 -4.24 -29.67 -17.71
CA ASN A 171 -3.97 -30.92 -18.39
C ASN A 171 -2.95 -31.77 -17.63
N GLN A 172 -2.97 -33.06 -17.95
CA GLN A 172 -1.92 -33.98 -17.57
C GLN A 172 -0.62 -33.62 -18.28
N LEU A 173 0.51 -34.02 -17.68
CA LEU A 173 1.83 -33.93 -18.30
C LEU A 173 2.04 -35.08 -19.30
#